data_AF-A0A225D2G6-F1
#
_entry.id   AF-A0A225D2G6-F1
#
_cell.length_a   1.000
_cell.length_b   1.000
_cell.length_c   1.000
_cell.angle_alpha   90.00
_cell.angle_beta   90.00
_cell.angle_gamma   90.00
#
_symmetry.space_group_name_H-M   'P 1'
#
loop_
_entity.id
_entity.type
_entity.pdbx_description
1 polymer ?
#
loop_
_entity_poly.entity_id
_entity_poly.type
_entity_poly.pdbx_seq_one_letter_code
_entity_poly.pdbx_strand_id
1 'polypeptide(L)' 'MTPKPFDPTLKALVETSPESWPAFVGGPPGPTDVIDADIATVSGAADKVIRVRADPRTSCI' A
#
# COMPACT_ATOMS: atom_id res chain seq x y z
N MET A 1 -16.22 10.31 25.44
CA MET A 1 -16.05 9.52 24.19
C MET A 1 -15.30 8.25 24.55
N THR A 2 -15.86 7.07 24.26
CA THR A 2 -15.14 5.80 24.40
C THR A 2 -14.17 5.67 23.23
N PRO A 3 -12.85 5.50 23.44
CA PRO A 3 -11.90 5.36 22.35
C PRO A 3 -12.22 4.13 21.50
N LYS A 4 -12.19 4.27 20.18
CA LYS A 4 -12.25 3.09 19.30
C LYS A 4 -10.98 2.25 19.55
N PRO A 5 -11.09 0.91 19.66
CA PRO A 5 -9.93 0.04 19.72
C PRO A 5 -9.01 0.26 18.51
N PHE A 6 -7.73 0.40 18.77
CA PHE A 6 -6.71 0.50 17.72
C PHE A 6 -6.58 -0.85 17.00
N ASP A 7 -6.56 -0.82 15.67
CA ASP A 7 -6.37 -2.01 14.83
C ASP A 7 -5.08 -1.85 14.01
N PRO A 8 -4.00 -2.58 14.36
CA PRO A 8 -2.72 -2.49 13.66
C PRO A 8 -2.67 -3.33 12.38
N THR A 9 -3.72 -4.09 12.03
CA THR A 9 -3.66 -5.14 11.00
C THR A 9 -3.17 -4.60 9.66
N LEU A 10 -3.70 -3.45 9.23
CA LEU A 10 -3.27 -2.83 7.98
C LEU A 10 -1.83 -2.33 8.05
N LYS A 11 -1.39 -1.76 9.17
CA LYS A 11 0.01 -1.37 9.34
C LYS A 11 0.95 -2.57 9.23
N ALA A 12 0.60 -3.68 9.89
CA ALA A 12 1.34 -4.93 9.79
C ALA A 12 1.42 -5.43 8.35
N LEU A 13 0.32 -5.35 7.58
CA LEU A 13 0.31 -5.76 6.18
C LEU A 13 1.31 -4.97 5.31
N VAL A 14 1.45 -3.65 5.54
CA VAL A 14 2.47 -2.82 4.84
C VAL A 14 3.88 -3.32 5.14
N GLU A 15 4.12 -3.77 6.37
CA GLU A 15 5.45 -4.12 6.87
C GLU A 15 5.85 -5.57 6.59
N THR A 16 4.89 -6.51 6.56
CA THR A 16 5.17 -7.94 6.39
C THR A 16 4.93 -8.45 4.97
N SER A 17 3.98 -7.86 4.23
CA SER A 17 3.55 -8.38 2.93
C SER A 17 3.04 -7.25 2.01
N PRO A 18 3.88 -6.25 1.68
CA PRO A 18 3.48 -5.09 0.89
C PRO A 18 2.89 -5.46 -0.47
N GLU A 19 3.33 -6.55 -1.09
CA GLU A 19 2.83 -7.08 -2.37
C GLU A 19 1.40 -7.63 -2.31
N SER A 20 0.83 -7.82 -1.11
CA SER A 20 -0.57 -8.23 -0.94
C SER A 20 -1.56 -7.07 -1.02
N TRP A 21 -1.07 -5.83 -0.90
CA TRP A 21 -1.92 -4.63 -0.94
C TRP A 21 -2.69 -4.40 -2.24
N PRO A 22 -2.12 -4.60 -3.45
CA PRO A 22 -2.85 -4.43 -4.69
C PRO A 22 -4.11 -5.30 -4.71
N ALA A 23 -3.99 -6.59 -4.37
CA ALA A 23 -5.14 -7.49 -4.29
C ALA A 23 -6.14 -7.07 -3.20
N PHE A 24 -5.67 -6.64 -2.02
CA PHE A 24 -6.51 -6.18 -0.92
C PHE A 24 -7.40 -4.99 -1.31
N VAL A 25 -6.90 -4.08 -2.16
CA VAL A 25 -7.65 -2.89 -2.63
C VAL A 25 -8.30 -3.08 -4.01
N GLY A 26 -8.24 -4.28 -4.59
CA GLY A 26 -8.82 -4.59 -5.91
C GLY A 26 -8.01 -4.08 -7.11
N GLY A 27 -6.74 -3.73 -6.92
CA GLY A 27 -5.79 -3.37 -7.97
C GLY A 27 -5.06 -4.58 -8.57
N PRO A 28 -4.40 -4.40 -9.73
CA PRO A 28 -3.65 -5.48 -10.38
C PRO A 28 -2.43 -5.90 -9.54
N PRO A 29 -2.17 -7.21 -9.39
CA PRO A 29 -0.98 -7.67 -8.69
C PRO A 29 0.29 -7.29 -9.47
N GLY A 30 1.39 -7.09 -8.77
CA GLY A 30 2.67 -6.82 -9.41
C GLY A 30 3.83 -6.62 -8.43
N PRO A 31 5.07 -6.59 -8.93
CA PRO A 31 6.25 -6.26 -8.14
C PRO A 31 6.02 -4.95 -7.37
N THR A 32 6.20 -5.01 -6.06
CA THR A 32 5.83 -3.93 -5.15
C THR A 32 7.03 -3.48 -4.34
N ASP A 33 7.20 -2.16 -4.23
CA ASP A 33 8.16 -1.54 -3.31
C ASP A 33 7.44 -0.61 -2.34
N VAL A 34 7.94 -0.50 -1.12
CA VAL A 34 7.49 0.50 -0.14
C VAL A 34 8.45 1.68 -0.17
N ILE A 35 7.90 2.87 -0.37
CA ILE A 35 8.64 4.13 -0.38
C ILE A 35 8.26 4.90 0.87
N ASP A 36 9.27 5.32 1.64
CA ASP A 36 9.10 6.27 2.74
C ASP A 36 8.95 7.68 2.17
N ALA A 37 7.80 8.30 2.43
CA ALA A 37 7.46 9.60 1.86
C ALA A 37 8.15 10.76 2.57
N ASP A 38 8.59 10.58 3.82
CA ASP A 38 9.33 11.60 4.55
C ASP A 38 10.76 11.78 3.99
N ILE A 39 11.27 10.76 3.29
CA ILE A 39 12.62 10.75 2.71
C ILE A 39 12.59 10.96 1.18
N ALA A 40 11.46 10.71 0.53
CA ALA A 40 11.33 10.79 -0.93
C ALA A 40 10.69 12.11 -1.41
N THR A 41 10.97 12.51 -2.66
CA THR A 41 10.27 13.62 -3.34
C THR A 41 8.88 13.22 -3.83
N VAL A 42 8.15 12.41 -3.07
CA VAL A 42 6.76 12.05 -3.38
C VAL A 42 5.83 13.08 -2.74
N SER A 43 5.12 13.86 -3.56
CA SER A 43 4.18 14.87 -3.07
C SER A 43 2.90 14.21 -2.53
N GLY A 44 2.67 14.31 -1.22
CA GLY A 44 1.42 13.87 -0.57
C GLY A 44 1.55 13.83 0.94
N ALA A 45 0.43 13.94 1.68
CA ALA A 45 0.39 13.82 3.15
C ALA A 45 0.40 12.35 3.61
N ALA A 46 1.22 11.52 2.95
CA ALA A 46 1.35 10.09 3.26
C ALA A 46 2.64 9.84 4.06
N ASP A 47 2.61 8.85 4.96
CA ASP A 47 3.79 8.34 5.69
C ASP A 47 4.59 7.36 4.80
N LYS A 48 3.89 6.42 4.17
CA LYS A 48 4.45 5.44 3.24
C LYS A 48 3.61 5.32 1.97
N VAL A 49 4.28 5.03 0.87
CA VAL A 49 3.66 4.81 -0.46
C VAL A 49 3.99 3.41 -0.95
N ILE A 50 2.97 2.69 -1.43
CA ILE A 50 3.12 1.38 -2.07
C ILE A 50 3.19 1.58 -3.57
N ARG A 51 4.36 1.35 -4.17
CA ARG A 51 4.57 1.45 -5.61
C ARG A 51 4.41 0.08 -6.25
N VAL A 52 3.42 -0.05 -7.14
CA VAL A 52 3.15 -1.28 -7.88
C VAL A 52 3.64 -1.14 -9.31
N ARG A 53 4.54 -2.01 -9.75
CA ARG A 53 5.01 -2.10 -11.14
C ARG A 53 4.19 -3.13 -11.92
N ALA A 54 2.92 -2.83 -12.17
CA ALA A 54 2.03 -3.67 -12.98
C ALA A 54 1.75 -3.01 -14.34
N ASP A 55 1.53 -3.80 -15.40
CA ASP A 55 0.94 -3.28 -16.64
C ASP A 55 -0.57 -3.05 -16.39
N PRO A 56 -1.07 -1.80 -16.43
CA PRO A 56 -2.47 -1.49 -16.15
C PRO A 56 -3.44 -2.14 -17.14
N ARG A 57 -2.99 -2.65 -18.28
CA ARG A 57 -3.83 -3.35 -19.27
C ARG A 57 -4.20 -4.77 -18.86
N THR A 58 -3.55 -5.35 -17.85
CA THR A 58 -3.80 -6.73 -17.41
C THR A 58 -5.08 -6.87 -16.57
N SER A 59 -5.79 -5.77 -16.29
CA SER A 59 -7.03 -5.76 -15.51
C SER A 59 -8.31 -5.99 -16.35
N CYS A 60 -8.20 -6.19 -17.67
CA CYS A 60 -9.34 -6.42 -18.56
C CYS A 60 -9.41 -7.89 -18.99
N ILE A 61 -9.83 -8.76 -18.07
CA ILE A 61 -10.27 -10.14 -18.35
C ILE A 61 -11.33 -10.54 -17.33
#